data_AF-A0A8J6S966-F1
#
_entry.id   AF-A0A8J6S966-F1
#
_cell.length_a   1.000
_cell.length_b   1.000
_cell.length_c   1.000
_cell.angle_alpha   90.00
_cell.angle_beta   90.00
_cell.angle_gamma   90.00
#
_symmetry.space_group_name_H-M   'P 1'
#
loop_
_entity.id
_entity.type
_entity.pdbx_description
1 polymer ?
#
loop_
_entity_poly.entity_id
_entity_poly.type
_entity_poly.pdbx_seq_one_letter_code
_entity_poly.pdbx_strand_id
1 'polypeptide(L)' 'MIPQFYQIHLQQQLKNTEYLTLKLLIYLLQSHKQVSMELLATLMPYPIQSESRRRSLQRFLKLDSLQIEPLFL' A
#
# COMPACT_ATOMS: atom_id res chain seq x y z
N MET A 1 -10.19 -4.06 8.88
CA MET A 1 -10.85 -3.83 7.58
C MET A 1 -10.91 -2.33 7.29
N ILE A 2 -10.83 -1.91 6.02
CA ILE A 2 -10.97 -0.50 5.63
C ILE A 2 -12.47 -0.11 5.74
N PRO A 3 -12.85 0.96 6.45
CA PRO A 3 -14.25 1.39 6.52
C PRO A 3 -14.82 1.72 5.13
N GLN A 4 -16.11 1.44 4.92
CA GLN A 4 -16.76 1.56 3.59
C GLN A 4 -16.65 2.97 3.00
N PHE A 5 -16.72 4.00 3.84
CA PHE A 5 -16.50 5.38 3.45
C PHE A 5 -15.17 5.55 2.69
N TYR A 6 -14.06 5.08 3.24
CA TYR A 6 -12.75 5.17 2.60
C TYR A 6 -12.63 4.27 1.36
N GLN A 7 -13.30 3.11 1.34
CA GLN A 7 -13.25 2.22 0.19
C GLN A 7 -13.78 2.89 -1.08
N ILE A 8 -14.90 3.62 -0.96
CA ILE A 8 -15.51 4.33 -2.10
C ILE A 8 -14.54 5.33 -2.71
N HIS A 9 -13.91 6.17 -1.89
CA HIS A 9 -12.97 7.18 -2.35
C HIS A 9 -11.69 6.55 -2.92
N LEU A 10 -11.11 5.56 -2.24
CA LEU A 10 -9.89 4.90 -2.70
C LEU A 10 -10.09 4.14 -4.00
N GLN A 11 -11.25 3.52 -4.23
CA GLN A 11 -11.57 2.83 -5.48
C GLN A 11 -11.77 3.79 -6.66
N GLN A 12 -12.16 5.04 -6.40
CA GLN A 12 -12.27 6.07 -7.44
C GLN A 12 -10.91 6.67 -7.82
N GLN A 13 -9.97 6.73 -6.86
CA GLN A 13 -8.66 7.36 -7.05
C GLN A 13 -7.55 6.40 -7.49
N LEU A 14 -7.69 5.10 -7.21
CA LEU A 14 -6.68 4.09 -7.49
C LEU A 14 -7.15 3.13 -8.58
N LYS A 15 -6.20 2.67 -9.41
CA LYS A 15 -6.45 1.52 -10.29
C LYS A 15 -6.74 0.28 -9.45
N ASN A 16 -7.47 -0.68 -10.02
CA ASN A 16 -7.79 -1.94 -9.33
C ASN A 16 -6.56 -2.64 -8.72
N THR A 17 -5.43 -2.65 -9.44
CA THR A 17 -4.17 -3.23 -8.97
C THR A 17 -3.55 -2.45 -7.80
N GLU A 18 -3.60 -1.12 -7.86
CA GLU A 18 -3.13 -0.23 -6.80
C GLU A 18 -3.99 -0.36 -5.54
N TYR A 19 -5.31 -0.44 -5.69
CA TYR A 19 -6.24 -0.66 -4.58
C TYR A 19 -6.03 -2.02 -3.90
N LEU A 20 -5.82 -3.09 -4.67
CA LEU A 20 -5.48 -4.40 -4.12
C LEU A 20 -4.15 -4.37 -3.36
N THR A 21 -3.15 -3.69 -3.92
CA THR A 21 -1.84 -3.48 -3.28
C THR A 21 -2.00 -2.74 -1.95
N LEU A 22 -2.84 -1.69 -1.92
CA LEU A 22 -3.14 -0.93 -0.70
C LEU A 22 -3.81 -1.80 0.36
N LYS A 23 -4.83 -2.58 -0.01
CA LYS A 23 -5.53 -3.48 0.90
C LYS A 23 -4.58 -4.48 1.55
N LEU A 24 -3.70 -5.07 0.74
CA LEU A 24 -2.73 -6.03 1.20
C LEU A 24 -1.69 -5.38 2.11
N LEU A 25 -1.20 -4.19 1.76
CA LEU A 25 -0.28 -3.43 2.58
C LEU A 25 -0.88 -3.11 3.95
N ILE A 26 -2.12 -2.63 4.00
CA ILE A 26 -2.85 -2.35 5.25
C ILE A 26 -3.02 -3.62 6.08
N TYR A 27 -3.37 -4.75 5.45
CA TYR A 27 -3.48 -6.03 6.12
C TYR A 27 -2.15 -6.47 6.77
N LEU A 28 -1.04 -6.36 6.03
CA LEU A 28 0.28 -6.70 6.53
C LEU A 28 0.70 -5.80 7.70
N LEU A 29 0.45 -4.50 7.60
CA LEU A 29 0.71 -3.54 8.68
C LEU A 29 -0.11 -3.88 9.94
N GLN A 30 -1.40 -4.20 9.78
CA GLN A 30 -2.27 -4.57 10.90
C GLN A 30 -1.85 -5.88 11.56
N SER A 31 -1.39 -6.85 10.77
CA SER A 31 -1.03 -8.18 11.25
C SER A 31 0.33 -8.20 11.94
N HIS A 32 1.33 -7.51 11.37
CA HIS A 32 2.71 -7.56 11.86
C HIS A 32 3.09 -6.41 12.78
N LYS A 33 2.31 -5.31 12.81
CA LYS A 33 2.52 -4.13 13.67
C LYS A 33 3.92 -3.50 13.59
N GLN A 34 4.67 -3.82 12.53
CA GLN A 34 6.02 -3.36 12.30
C GLN A 34 6.11 -2.69 10.93
N VAL A 35 6.60 -1.46 10.90
CA VAL A 35 6.75 -0.67 9.68
C VAL A 35 8.19 -0.80 9.18
N SER A 36 8.48 -1.89 8.47
CA SER A 36 9.78 -2.07 7.78
C SER A 36 9.54 -2.40 6.32
N MET A 37 10.19 -1.65 5.43
CA MET A 37 10.11 -1.90 3.99
C MET A 37 10.62 -3.28 3.60
N GLU A 38 11.64 -3.79 4.30
CA GLU A 38 12.20 -5.11 4.04
C GLU A 38 11.23 -6.22 4.47
N LEU A 39 10.63 -6.07 5.65
CA LEU A 39 9.62 -7.00 6.14
C LEU A 39 8.39 -7.01 5.22
N LEU A 40 7.84 -5.84 4.90
CA LEU A 40 6.67 -5.70 4.04
C LEU A 40 6.95 -6.25 2.64
N ALA A 41 8.13 -5.98 2.08
CA ALA A 41 8.52 -6.56 0.80
C ALA A 41 8.67 -8.08 0.86
N THR A 42 9.16 -8.63 1.96
CA THR A 42 9.30 -10.08 2.15
C THR A 42 7.94 -10.77 2.24
N LEU A 43 6.98 -10.15 2.93
CA LEU A 43 5.64 -10.69 3.15
C LEU A 43 4.68 -10.47 1.98
N MET A 44 5.01 -9.58 1.05
CA MET A 44 4.20 -9.37 -0.16
C MET A 44 4.18 -10.66 -1.02
N PRO A 45 3.01 -11.19 -1.39
CA PRO A 45 2.80 -12.43 -2.12
C PRO A 45 3.02 -12.25 -3.64
N TYR A 46 3.92 -11.34 -4.03
CA TYR A 46 4.32 -11.20 -5.44
C TYR A 46 5.42 -12.22 -5.74
N PRO A 47 5.27 -13.08 -6.76
CA PRO A 47 6.24 -14.12 -7.10
C PRO A 47 7.42 -13.55 -7.90
N ILE A 48 8.13 -12.56 -7.34
CA ILE A 48 9.29 -11.90 -7.95
C ILE A 48 10.43 -11.81 -6.93
N GLN A 49 11.59 -11.28 -7.34
CA GLN A 49 12.72 -11.10 -6.42
C GLN A 49 12.36 -10.13 -5.27
N SER A 50 12.91 -10.37 -4.08
CA SER A 50 12.67 -9.55 -2.88
C SER A 50 13.00 -8.07 -3.12
N GLU A 51 14.12 -7.79 -3.79
CA GLU A 51 14.53 -6.44 -4.13
C GLU A 51 13.54 -5.78 -5.10
N SER A 52 13.06 -6.52 -6.11
CA SER A 52 12.04 -6.04 -7.04
C SER A 52 10.71 -5.74 -6.33
N ARG A 53 10.30 -6.57 -5.36
CA ARG A 53 9.12 -6.27 -4.51
C ARG A 53 9.34 -4.99 -3.72
N ARG A 54 10.51 -4.81 -3.11
CA ARG A 54 10.85 -3.60 -2.35
C ARG A 54 10.78 -2.36 -3.24
N ARG A 55 11.40 -2.37 -4.43
CA ARG A 55 11.34 -1.27 -5.39
C ARG A 55 9.91 -0.98 -5.85
N SER A 56 9.11 -2.02 -6.08
CA SER A 56 7.69 -1.90 -6.45
C SER A 56 6.89 -1.21 -5.33
N LEU A 57 7.03 -1.67 -4.08
CA LEU A 57 6.41 -1.05 -2.91
C LEU A 57 6.84 0.41 -2.73
N GLN A 58 8.13 0.72 -2.90
CA GLN A 58 8.62 2.09 -2.82
C GLN A 58 8.01 2.99 -3.90
N ARG A 59 7.88 2.49 -5.13
CA ARG A 59 7.21 3.22 -6.22
C ARG A 59 5.74 3.42 -5.93
N PHE A 60 5.06 2.39 -5.42
CA PHE A 60 3.66 2.45 -5.04
C PHE A 60 3.42 3.53 -3.98
N LEU A 61 4.22 3.57 -2.91
CA LEU A 61 4.10 4.57 -1.84
C LEU A 61 4.40 6.01 -2.27
N LYS A 62 5.01 6.19 -3.44
CA LYS A 62 5.30 7.51 -4.03
C LYS A 62 4.27 7.95 -5.06
N LEU A 63 3.20 7.18 -5.28
CA LEU A 63 2.14 7.57 -6.20
C LEU A 63 1.49 8.88 -5.74
N ASP A 64 1.27 9.80 -6.68
CA ASP A 64 0.63 11.09 -6.41
C ASP A 64 -0.79 10.91 -5.84
N SER A 65 -1.49 9.85 -6.25
CA SER A 65 -2.81 9.48 -5.70
C SER A 65 -2.79 9.05 -4.23
N LEU A 66 -1.62 8.73 -3.67
CA LEU A 66 -1.43 8.44 -2.25
C LEU A 66 -0.82 9.61 -1.49
N GLN A 67 -0.42 10.69 -2.18
CA GLN A 67 0.03 11.89 -1.49
C GLN A 67 -1.17 12.57 -0.89
N ILE A 68 -1.26 12.49 0.44
CA ILE A 68 -2.17 13.30 1.22
C ILE A 68 -1.50 14.67 1.25
N GLU A 69 -2.06 15.67 0.56
CA GLU A 69 -1.68 17.06 0.81
C GLU A 69 -1.70 17.28 2.32
N PRO A 70 -0.70 17.96 2.90
CA PRO A 70 -0.64 18.14 4.35
C PRO A 70 -1.98 18.68 4.83
N LEU A 71 -2.69 17.87 5.63
CA LEU A 71 -3.99 18.21 6.22
C LEU A 71 -3.93 19.45 7.13
N PHE A 72 -2.72 20.00 7.32
CA PHE A 72 -2.36 21.14 8.14
C PHE A 72 -1.78 22.24 7.25
N LEU A 73 -2.67 23.03 6.64
CA LEU A 73 -2.39 24.41 6.23
C LEU A 73 -2.99 25.35 7.27
#